data_AF-A0A2H3JRE1-F1
#
_entry.id   AF-A0A2H3JRE1-F1
#
_cell.length_a   1.000
_cell.length_b   1.000
_cell.length_c   1.000
_cell.angle_alpha   90.00
_cell.angle_beta   90.00
_cell.angle_gamma   90.00
#
_symmetry.space_group_name_H-M   'P 1'
#
loop_
_entity.id
_entity.type
_entity.pdbx_description
1 polymer ?
#
loop_
_entity_poly.entity_id
_entity_poly.type
_entity_poly.pdbx_seq_one_letter_code
_entity_poly.pdbx_strand_id
1 'polypeptide(L)'
;MALYMKTFVSRSTSDILAHLSHIQLAHSPFVTLFALSAPPVLGTSSLSSLVAKLTSLSDSCIGALSAPIPSAHSSIACSIALFDKRYVTPFRSTIPGRQAAQVGRWHAFRTREDDAPAVAENGADCLKHIDAKDVSSVVFLSDGAPEGLCTALQAFPSAHKLGLVASSTPFVTGRPYTLFHGKSVHSSGAVGLCLSSPTRPRGRLSLPKTQALTEPLVVTQMEGNLIYTLNDVNPTRLLLSAIERNNKGSPHGRKDWITKDDQFYLGVLRQADGLGEIQQVYHITSGDPSRGTLAVESEHAPAKSSRVQFFHVPATSISTPDVLSHFTSSAAEKMFTLAFSAAPSDETDTTLSQAENAEGMIVLEDTFLAASENGLIVDPSVPVGMQERRVDGWKCTMPGSAFSLEWHRS
;
A
#
# COMPACT_ATOMS: atom_id res chain seq x y z
N MET A 1 4.13 23.20 -0.07
CA MET A 1 3.01 22.24 -0.12
C MET A 1 2.95 21.44 1.17
N ALA A 2 3.82 20.44 1.36
CA ALA A 2 4.06 19.86 2.68
C ALA A 2 4.87 20.85 3.54
N LEU A 3 4.48 20.99 4.81
CA LEU A 3 5.12 21.88 5.78
C LEU A 3 5.92 21.09 6.82
N TYR A 4 5.47 19.86 7.11
CA TYR A 4 6.02 18.99 8.14
C TYR A 4 5.66 17.55 7.80
N MET A 5 6.61 16.62 7.93
CA MET A 5 6.35 15.18 7.86
C MET A 5 7.28 14.49 8.83
N LYS A 6 6.75 13.66 9.72
CA LYS A 6 7.54 12.79 10.59
C LYS A 6 6.84 11.49 10.87
N THR A 7 7.63 10.44 11.07
CA THR A 7 7.16 9.16 11.60
C THR A 7 7.92 8.85 12.87
N PHE A 8 7.17 8.62 13.94
CA PHE A 8 7.70 8.28 15.25
C PHE A 8 7.47 6.80 15.49
N VAL A 9 8.52 6.07 15.84
CA VAL A 9 8.42 4.67 16.28
C VAL A 9 8.94 4.58 17.70
N SER A 10 8.06 4.29 18.66
CA SER A 10 8.41 4.19 20.08
C SER A 10 7.54 3.15 20.80
N ARG A 11 8.09 2.54 21.84
CA ARG A 11 7.32 1.69 22.78
C ARG A 11 6.56 2.52 23.82
N SER A 12 6.86 3.82 23.92
CA SER A 12 6.32 4.73 24.92
C SER A 12 5.35 5.73 24.29
N THR A 13 4.11 5.71 24.76
CA THR A 13 3.09 6.69 24.35
C THR A 13 3.46 8.11 24.79
N SER A 14 4.08 8.27 25.96
CA SER A 14 4.46 9.59 26.48
C SER A 14 5.51 10.28 25.61
N ASP A 15 6.43 9.52 25.02
CA ASP A 15 7.48 10.07 24.15
C ASP A 15 6.87 10.68 22.89
N ILE A 16 5.96 9.92 22.26
CA ILE A 16 5.22 10.39 21.07
C ILE A 16 4.39 11.62 21.43
N LEU A 17 3.66 11.59 22.55
CA LEU A 17 2.86 12.72 23.00
C LEU A 17 3.71 13.97 23.29
N ALA A 18 4.89 13.81 23.89
CA ALA A 18 5.82 14.91 24.11
C ALA A 18 6.22 15.55 22.78
N HIS A 19 6.60 14.75 21.77
CA HIS A 19 6.92 15.26 20.44
C HIS A 19 5.74 15.95 19.76
N LEU A 20 4.54 15.36 19.82
CA LEU A 20 3.32 15.98 19.28
C LEU A 20 2.97 17.29 19.99
N SER A 21 3.35 17.47 21.26
CA SER A 21 3.12 18.73 21.99
C SER A 21 3.99 19.88 21.50
N HIS A 22 5.16 19.58 20.93
CA HIS A 22 6.09 20.57 20.38
C HIS A 22 5.78 20.95 18.93
N ILE A 23 4.83 20.29 18.28
CA ILE A 23 4.37 20.68 16.95
C ILE A 23 3.60 22.00 17.08
N GLN A 24 4.32 23.10 16.93
CA GLN A 24 3.78 24.45 16.84
C GLN A 24 4.01 24.96 15.41
N LEU A 25 2.96 24.93 14.59
CA LEU A 25 2.99 25.61 13.31
C LEU A 25 2.50 27.04 13.53
N ALA A 26 3.43 27.99 13.45
CA ALA A 26 3.13 29.40 13.45
C ALA A 26 2.27 29.74 12.21
N HIS A 27 0.98 30.00 12.44
CA HIS A 27 0.15 30.93 11.67
C HIS A 27 -0.37 30.54 10.27
N SER A 28 -0.20 29.31 9.77
CA SER A 28 -0.89 28.89 8.53
C SER A 28 -2.00 27.89 8.83
N PRO A 29 -3.20 28.00 8.22
CA PRO A 29 -4.15 26.90 8.22
C PRO A 29 -3.53 25.70 7.48
N PHE A 30 -3.55 24.54 8.11
CA PHE A 30 -3.03 23.29 7.54
C PHE A 30 -4.04 22.16 7.67
N VAL A 31 -3.90 21.17 6.78
CA VAL A 31 -4.61 19.90 6.86
C VAL A 31 -3.64 18.86 7.40
N THR A 32 -4.08 18.12 8.41
CA THR A 32 -3.30 17.05 9.02
C THR A 32 -3.64 15.73 8.35
N LEU A 33 -2.64 14.98 7.90
CA LEU A 33 -2.73 13.56 7.60
C LEU A 33 -2.01 12.79 8.71
N PHE A 34 -2.62 11.74 9.25
CA PHE A 34 -1.96 10.84 10.18
C PHE A 34 -2.24 9.37 9.90
N ALA A 35 -1.33 8.51 10.32
CA ALA A 35 -1.56 7.07 10.42
C ALA A 35 -1.01 6.59 11.76
N LEU A 36 -1.75 5.74 12.44
CA LEU A 36 -1.39 5.25 13.76
C LEU A 36 -1.44 3.73 13.80
N SER A 37 -0.28 3.11 13.99
CA SER A 37 -0.18 1.71 14.37
C SER A 37 -0.09 1.60 15.88
N ALA A 38 -0.96 0.79 16.46
CA ALA A 38 -0.95 0.45 17.87
C ALA A 38 -0.75 -1.06 18.02
N PRO A 39 0.29 -1.52 18.75
CA PRO A 39 0.44 -2.95 19.02
C PRO A 39 -0.71 -3.44 19.90
N PRO A 40 -1.08 -4.73 19.85
CA PRO A 40 -2.19 -5.29 20.64
C PRO A 40 -2.06 -5.07 22.16
N VAL A 41 -0.83 -4.93 22.65
CA VAL A 41 -0.51 -4.70 24.07
C VAL A 41 -0.84 -3.26 24.52
N LEU A 42 -1.08 -2.34 23.60
CA LEU A 42 -1.37 -0.95 23.93
C LEU A 42 -2.78 -0.82 24.54
N GLY A 43 -2.85 -0.27 25.75
CA GLY A 43 -4.12 0.03 26.40
C GLY A 43 -4.97 1.04 25.62
N THR A 44 -6.30 0.88 25.68
CA THR A 44 -7.26 1.74 24.97
C THR A 44 -7.17 3.22 25.37
N SER A 45 -6.79 3.53 26.62
CA SER A 45 -6.58 4.89 27.11
C SER A 45 -5.37 5.60 26.47
N SER A 46 -4.31 4.85 26.18
CA SER A 46 -3.12 5.36 25.48
C SER A 46 -3.44 5.66 24.03
N LEU A 47 -4.15 4.74 23.36
CA LEU A 47 -4.62 4.93 21.98
C LEU A 47 -5.55 6.15 21.87
N SER A 48 -6.52 6.28 22.78
CA SER A 48 -7.45 7.41 22.77
C SER A 48 -6.74 8.75 23.01
N SER A 49 -5.72 8.78 23.89
CA SER A 49 -4.91 9.97 24.13
C SER A 49 -4.12 10.41 22.89
N LEU A 50 -3.52 9.46 22.17
CA LEU A 50 -2.81 9.74 20.92
C LEU A 50 -3.75 10.28 19.84
N VAL A 51 -4.90 9.61 19.63
CA VAL A 51 -5.91 10.04 18.66
C VAL A 51 -6.47 11.41 19.00
N ALA A 52 -6.78 11.67 20.28
CA ALA A 52 -7.24 12.98 20.74
C ALA A 52 -6.21 14.06 20.46
N LYS A 53 -4.92 13.78 20.71
CA LYS A 53 -3.84 14.74 20.40
C LYS A 53 -3.74 15.00 18.90
N LEU A 54 -3.69 13.97 18.06
CA LEU A 54 -3.58 14.08 16.60
C LEU A 54 -4.76 14.85 15.98
N THR A 55 -5.99 14.54 16.40
CA THR A 55 -7.21 15.20 15.91
C THR A 55 -7.39 16.61 16.46
N SER A 56 -6.67 16.99 17.52
CA SER A 56 -6.65 18.38 18.03
C SER A 56 -5.66 19.30 17.32
N LEU A 57 -4.78 18.77 16.47
CA LEU A 57 -3.76 19.57 15.76
C LEU A 57 -4.38 20.47 14.69
N SER A 58 -5.47 20.05 14.05
CA SER A 58 -6.20 20.84 13.06
C SER A 58 -7.68 20.44 13.05
N ASP A 59 -8.57 21.39 12.76
CA ASP A 59 -9.98 21.08 12.50
C ASP A 59 -10.18 20.28 11.20
N SER A 60 -9.19 20.29 10.31
CA SER A 60 -9.17 19.47 9.09
C SER A 60 -8.10 18.39 9.22
N CYS A 61 -8.56 17.21 9.59
CA CYS A 61 -7.70 16.08 9.90
C CYS A 61 -8.16 14.84 9.12
N ILE A 62 -7.23 14.07 8.58
CA ILE A 62 -7.48 12.81 7.90
C ILE A 62 -6.55 11.78 8.51
N GLY A 63 -7.08 10.59 8.78
CA GLY A 63 -6.20 9.51 9.20
C GLY A 63 -6.86 8.16 9.26
N ALA A 64 -6.08 7.18 9.68
CA ALA A 64 -6.55 5.82 9.91
C ALA A 64 -5.71 5.13 10.98
N LEU A 65 -6.27 4.07 11.54
CA LEU A 65 -5.44 3.04 12.18
C LEU A 65 -4.81 2.17 11.08
N SER A 66 -3.52 1.89 11.24
CA SER A 66 -2.69 1.22 10.24
C SER A 66 -1.93 0.05 10.87
N ALA A 67 -1.27 -0.74 10.03
CA ALA A 67 -0.54 -1.92 10.47
C ALA A 67 0.77 -1.49 11.14
N PRO A 68 1.37 -2.35 11.97
CA PRO A 68 2.75 -2.17 12.39
C PRO A 68 3.66 -2.05 11.16
N ILE A 69 4.56 -1.07 11.21
CA ILE A 69 5.60 -0.93 10.18
C ILE A 69 6.46 -2.20 10.26
N PRO A 70 6.70 -2.91 9.14
CA PRO A 70 7.60 -4.06 9.15
C PRO A 70 8.95 -3.68 9.74
N SER A 71 9.51 -4.52 10.62
CA SER A 71 10.65 -4.27 11.53
C SER A 71 10.36 -3.49 12.84
N ALA A 72 9.12 -3.05 13.07
CA ALA A 72 8.69 -2.34 14.30
C ALA A 72 7.41 -2.91 14.94
N HIS A 73 7.19 -4.22 14.82
CA HIS A 73 5.96 -4.92 15.23
C HIS A 73 5.55 -4.70 16.71
N SER A 74 6.51 -4.50 17.61
CA SER A 74 6.26 -4.30 19.05
C SER A 74 6.15 -2.84 19.47
N SER A 75 6.24 -1.89 18.53
CA SER A 75 6.26 -0.46 18.80
C SER A 75 5.03 0.25 18.25
N ILE A 76 4.68 1.37 18.87
CA ILE A 76 3.70 2.31 18.33
C ILE A 76 4.38 3.04 17.17
N ALA A 77 3.74 3.07 16.01
CA ALA A 77 4.16 3.91 14.89
C ALA A 77 3.14 5.03 14.69
N CYS A 78 3.58 6.27 14.82
CA CYS A 78 2.75 7.47 14.68
C CYS A 78 3.33 8.34 13.57
N SER A 79 2.63 8.37 12.43
CA SER A 79 3.06 9.10 11.23
C SER A 79 2.16 10.30 11.06
N ILE A 80 2.76 11.46 10.82
CA ILE A 80 2.05 12.72 10.70
C ILE A 80 2.63 13.54 9.56
N ALA A 81 1.75 14.13 8.75
CA ALA A 81 2.08 15.08 7.71
C ALA A 81 1.14 16.28 7.78
N LEU A 82 1.70 17.48 7.66
CA LEU A 82 0.96 18.74 7.72
C LEU A 82 1.12 19.44 6.38
N PHE A 83 -0.01 19.70 5.72
CA PHE A 83 -0.07 20.29 4.39
C PHE A 83 -0.69 21.68 4.47
N ASP A 84 -0.11 22.65 3.76
CA ASP A 84 -0.69 23.98 3.62
C ASP A 84 -2.02 23.89 2.88
N LYS A 85 -3.10 24.39 3.50
CA LYS A 85 -4.48 24.31 3.00
C LYS A 85 -4.67 24.90 1.60
N ARG A 86 -3.76 25.77 1.14
CA ARG A 86 -3.79 26.34 -0.23
C ARG A 86 -3.51 25.30 -1.32
N TYR A 87 -2.81 24.21 -0.99
CA TYR A 87 -2.35 23.21 -1.95
C TYR A 87 -3.00 21.84 -1.72
N VAL A 88 -3.99 21.75 -0.84
CA VAL A 88 -4.62 20.48 -0.49
C VAL A 88 -6.12 20.63 -0.28
N THR A 89 -6.86 19.69 -0.87
CA THR A 89 -8.30 19.55 -0.62
C THR A 89 -8.56 18.20 0.06
N PRO A 90 -8.99 18.19 1.34
CA PRO A 90 -9.41 16.98 2.02
C PRO A 90 -10.75 16.50 1.48
N PHE A 91 -10.93 15.19 1.39
CA PHE A 91 -12.19 14.59 0.98
C PHE A 91 -12.52 13.34 1.81
N ARG A 92 -13.81 13.02 1.82
CA ARG A 92 -14.35 11.74 2.25
C ARG A 92 -15.16 11.15 1.12
N SER A 93 -14.90 9.89 0.79
CA SER A 93 -15.65 9.12 -0.19
C SER A 93 -16.52 8.07 0.50
N THR A 94 -17.74 7.91 0.00
CA THR A 94 -18.64 6.80 0.36
C THR A 94 -19.03 5.98 -0.87
N ILE A 95 -18.29 6.14 -1.97
CA ILE A 95 -18.50 5.39 -3.20
C ILE A 95 -18.31 3.92 -2.85
N PRO A 96 -19.33 3.07 -3.02
CA PRO A 96 -19.22 1.68 -2.63
C PRO A 96 -18.18 0.99 -3.52
N GLY A 97 -17.27 0.25 -2.89
CA GLY A 97 -16.45 -0.73 -3.58
C GLY A 97 -17.24 -2.00 -3.91
N ARG A 98 -16.51 -3.03 -4.36
CA ARG A 98 -17.14 -4.31 -4.64
C ARG A 98 -17.43 -5.03 -3.34
N GLN A 99 -18.61 -5.64 -3.24
CA GLN A 99 -18.93 -6.49 -2.09
C GLN A 99 -18.03 -7.73 -2.13
N ALA A 100 -17.40 -8.05 -1.00
CA ALA A 100 -16.66 -9.29 -0.86
C ALA A 100 -17.57 -10.48 -1.21
N ALA A 101 -17.08 -11.40 -2.03
CA ALA A 101 -17.81 -12.62 -2.37
C ALA A 101 -18.12 -13.39 -1.08
N GLN A 102 -19.40 -13.46 -0.69
CA GLN A 102 -19.82 -14.20 0.49
C GLN A 102 -19.83 -15.70 0.19
N VAL A 103 -18.70 -16.36 0.44
CA VAL A 103 -18.63 -17.83 0.43
C VAL A 103 -19.34 -18.38 1.67
N GLY A 104 -20.29 -19.31 1.46
CA GLY A 104 -21.00 -20.01 2.55
C GLY A 104 -22.47 -19.63 2.78
N ARG A 105 -23.05 -18.69 2.01
CA ARG A 105 -24.51 -18.46 1.96
C ARG A 105 -25.08 -18.83 0.60
N TRP A 106 -25.01 -20.13 0.24
CA TRP A 106 -25.52 -20.64 -1.04
C TRP A 106 -27.05 -20.53 -1.18
N HIS A 107 -27.80 -20.21 -0.12
CA HIS A 107 -29.27 -20.11 -0.19
C HIS A 107 -29.81 -18.89 0.56
N ALA A 108 -29.63 -17.70 -0.02
CA ALA A 108 -30.60 -16.63 0.18
C ALA A 108 -31.00 -16.13 -1.20
N PHE A 109 -32.14 -16.62 -1.68
CA PHE A 109 -32.82 -16.10 -2.86
C PHE A 109 -32.90 -14.57 -2.77
N ARG A 110 -32.05 -13.88 -3.53
CA ARG A 110 -32.34 -12.50 -3.94
C ARG A 110 -33.01 -12.59 -5.30
N THR A 111 -34.20 -12.01 -5.39
CA THR A 111 -34.96 -11.84 -6.60
C THR A 111 -34.09 -11.11 -7.63
N ARG A 112 -34.09 -11.66 -8.84
CA ARG A 112 -33.14 -11.40 -9.92
C ARG A 112 -33.52 -10.12 -10.68
N GLU A 113 -33.61 -8.98 -10.00
CA GLU A 113 -34.05 -7.71 -10.62
C GLU A 113 -33.12 -6.49 -10.44
N ASP A 114 -31.98 -6.59 -9.75
CA ASP A 114 -31.07 -5.44 -9.58
C ASP A 114 -29.59 -5.73 -9.93
N ASP A 115 -29.33 -6.56 -10.97
CA ASP A 115 -27.98 -6.76 -11.53
C ASP A 115 -27.69 -5.80 -12.70
N ALA A 116 -28.05 -4.53 -12.53
CA ALA A 116 -27.39 -3.44 -13.27
C ALA A 116 -26.36 -2.82 -12.31
N PRO A 117 -25.10 -2.61 -12.71
CA PRO A 117 -24.21 -1.77 -11.92
C PRO A 117 -24.87 -0.40 -11.85
N ALA A 118 -25.40 -0.05 -10.68
CA ALA A 118 -25.74 1.32 -10.38
C ALA A 118 -24.43 2.12 -10.47
N VAL A 119 -24.17 2.69 -11.64
CA VAL A 119 -23.19 3.73 -11.82
C VAL A 119 -23.59 4.80 -10.81
N ALA A 120 -22.86 4.89 -9.70
CA ALA A 120 -23.18 5.76 -8.60
C ALA A 120 -22.96 7.22 -9.04
N GLU A 121 -23.94 7.81 -9.73
CA GLU A 121 -23.96 9.23 -10.13
C GLU A 121 -23.86 10.19 -8.92
N ASN A 122 -24.15 9.67 -7.71
CA ASN A 122 -24.17 10.44 -6.45
C ASN A 122 -22.90 10.32 -5.59
N GLY A 123 -21.94 9.47 -5.96
CA GLY A 123 -20.79 9.17 -5.10
C GLY A 123 -19.58 10.10 -5.27
N ALA A 124 -19.43 10.70 -6.46
CA ALA A 124 -18.30 11.55 -6.81
C ALA A 124 -18.46 13.03 -6.39
N ASP A 125 -19.57 13.40 -5.74
CA ASP A 125 -19.88 14.80 -5.38
C ASP A 125 -18.75 15.49 -4.59
N CYS A 126 -18.04 14.75 -3.73
CA CYS A 126 -16.92 15.29 -2.97
C CYS A 126 -15.68 15.63 -3.81
N LEU A 127 -15.59 15.13 -5.05
CA LEU A 127 -14.48 15.34 -5.98
C LEU A 127 -14.86 16.23 -7.18
N LYS A 128 -16.16 16.46 -7.43
CA LYS A 128 -16.67 17.24 -8.57
C LYS A 128 -16.19 18.71 -8.60
N HIS A 129 -15.80 19.25 -7.45
CA HIS A 129 -15.35 20.65 -7.33
C HIS A 129 -13.84 20.84 -7.53
N ILE A 130 -13.10 19.77 -7.81
CA ILE A 130 -11.64 19.81 -7.96
C ILE A 130 -11.30 19.74 -9.44
N ASP A 131 -10.60 20.76 -9.98
CA ASP A 131 -10.13 20.72 -11.37
C ASP A 131 -9.07 19.63 -11.51
N ALA A 132 -9.33 18.67 -12.41
CA ALA A 132 -8.45 17.55 -12.65
C ALA A 132 -7.04 17.95 -13.11
N LYS A 133 -6.90 19.12 -13.74
CA LYS A 133 -5.61 19.63 -14.24
C LYS A 133 -4.68 20.09 -13.12
N ASP A 134 -5.25 20.52 -12.00
CA ASP A 134 -4.50 21.10 -10.89
C ASP A 134 -4.04 20.02 -9.89
N VAL A 135 -4.61 18.82 -9.95
CA VAL A 135 -4.24 17.71 -9.06
C VAL A 135 -2.97 17.02 -9.54
N SER A 136 -1.90 17.18 -8.78
CA SER A 136 -0.64 16.46 -9.00
C SER A 136 -0.70 15.05 -8.40
N SER A 137 -1.41 14.87 -7.29
CA SER A 137 -1.50 13.58 -6.59
C SER A 137 -2.77 13.44 -5.75
N VAL A 138 -3.21 12.20 -5.55
CA VAL A 138 -4.28 11.83 -4.63
C VAL A 138 -3.71 10.82 -3.65
N VAL A 139 -3.77 11.14 -2.35
CA VAL A 139 -3.37 10.23 -1.27
C VAL A 139 -4.61 9.86 -0.48
N PHE A 140 -4.88 8.57 -0.26
CA PHE A 140 -6.10 8.16 0.44
C PHE A 140 -5.89 6.94 1.35
N LEU A 141 -6.79 6.82 2.33
CA LEU A 141 -6.90 5.72 3.27
C LEU A 141 -8.30 5.14 3.10
N SER A 142 -8.41 3.87 2.75
CA SER A 142 -9.68 3.20 2.43
C SER A 142 -9.98 2.08 3.42
N ASP A 143 -11.25 1.71 3.53
CA ASP A 143 -11.62 0.37 3.98
C ASP A 143 -11.19 -0.70 2.97
N GLY A 144 -11.56 -1.96 3.24
CA GLY A 144 -11.24 -3.11 2.40
C GLY A 144 -11.87 -3.15 1.00
N ALA A 145 -12.62 -2.13 0.58
CA ALA A 145 -13.31 -2.09 -0.72
C ALA A 145 -13.06 -0.74 -1.44
N PRO A 146 -11.82 -0.45 -1.89
CA PRO A 146 -11.47 0.82 -2.50
C PRO A 146 -11.95 0.99 -3.96
N GLU A 147 -12.53 -0.04 -4.59
CA GLU A 147 -12.69 -0.14 -6.05
C GLU A 147 -13.56 0.98 -6.63
N GLY A 148 -14.63 1.34 -5.92
CA GLY A 148 -15.54 2.41 -6.32
C GLY A 148 -14.83 3.76 -6.35
N LEU A 149 -14.02 4.06 -5.32
CA LEU A 149 -13.19 5.26 -5.31
C LEU A 149 -12.13 5.21 -6.41
N CYS A 150 -11.42 4.09 -6.57
CA CYS A 150 -10.39 3.95 -7.61
C CYS A 150 -10.95 4.23 -9.02
N THR A 151 -12.16 3.77 -9.29
CA THR A 151 -12.88 4.07 -10.54
C THR A 151 -13.16 5.56 -10.68
N ALA A 152 -13.69 6.21 -9.64
CA ALA A 152 -13.95 7.65 -9.68
C ALA A 152 -12.67 8.49 -9.83
N LEU A 153 -11.55 8.04 -9.26
CA LEU A 153 -10.27 8.73 -9.39
C LEU A 153 -9.68 8.67 -10.80
N GLN A 154 -10.23 7.88 -11.73
CA GLN A 154 -9.86 7.94 -13.14
C GLN A 154 -10.10 9.34 -13.76
N ALA A 155 -10.97 10.15 -13.15
CA ALA A 155 -11.17 11.56 -13.47
C ALA A 155 -9.88 12.42 -13.31
N PHE A 156 -8.87 11.93 -12.59
CA PHE A 156 -7.55 12.56 -12.43
C PHE A 156 -6.47 11.75 -13.17
N PRO A 157 -6.46 11.74 -14.52
CA PRO A 157 -5.59 10.85 -15.30
C PRO A 157 -4.10 11.21 -15.17
N SER A 158 -3.79 12.47 -14.86
CA SER A 158 -2.42 12.95 -14.71
C SER A 158 -1.89 12.91 -13.28
N ALA A 159 -2.71 12.52 -12.29
CA ALA A 159 -2.32 12.49 -10.89
C ALA A 159 -1.76 11.14 -10.49
N HIS A 160 -0.69 11.14 -9.69
CA HIS A 160 -0.29 9.94 -8.93
C HIS A 160 -1.39 9.61 -7.92
N LYS A 161 -1.75 8.34 -7.76
CA LYS A 161 -2.69 7.91 -6.73
C LYS A 161 -2.00 6.90 -5.86
N LEU A 162 -1.98 7.20 -4.57
CA LEU A 162 -1.37 6.36 -3.55
C LEU A 162 -2.41 6.12 -2.46
N GLY A 163 -2.86 4.87 -2.36
CA GLY A 163 -3.86 4.43 -1.40
C GLY A 163 -3.26 3.48 -0.37
N LEU A 164 -3.73 3.57 0.86
CA LEU A 164 -3.50 2.57 1.90
C LEU A 164 -4.84 1.95 2.26
N VAL A 165 -4.94 0.62 2.25
CA VAL A 165 -6.10 -0.06 2.82
C VAL A 165 -5.88 -0.11 4.32
N ALA A 166 -6.75 0.53 5.10
CA ALA A 166 -6.60 0.63 6.55
C ALA A 166 -6.60 -0.76 7.21
N SER A 167 -6.07 -0.82 8.43
CA SER A 167 -6.01 -2.08 9.16
C SER A 167 -7.37 -2.51 9.69
N SER A 168 -7.52 -3.82 9.85
CA SER A 168 -8.70 -4.41 10.46
C SER A 168 -8.71 -4.10 11.96
N THR A 169 -9.73 -3.40 12.44
CA THR A 169 -9.81 -2.96 13.85
C THR A 169 -10.93 -3.60 14.70
N PRO A 170 -11.51 -4.79 14.37
CA PRO A 170 -12.67 -5.28 15.13
C PRO A 170 -12.33 -5.55 16.59
N PHE A 171 -11.09 -5.96 16.88
CA PHE A 171 -10.62 -6.26 18.23
C PHE A 171 -10.03 -5.05 18.96
N VAL A 172 -9.77 -3.95 18.26
CA VAL A 172 -9.18 -2.72 18.83
C VAL A 172 -10.27 -1.69 19.14
N THR A 173 -11.18 -1.45 18.20
CA THR A 173 -12.20 -0.40 18.29
C THR A 173 -13.63 -0.91 18.15
N GLY A 174 -13.82 -2.22 17.91
CA GLY A 174 -15.14 -2.79 17.61
C GLY A 174 -15.64 -2.49 16.19
N ARG A 175 -14.80 -1.87 15.34
CA ARG A 175 -15.15 -1.48 13.96
C ARG A 175 -14.33 -2.29 12.96
N PRO A 176 -14.88 -2.65 11.78
CA PRO A 176 -14.11 -3.31 10.72
C PRO A 176 -12.83 -2.54 10.37
N TYR A 177 -12.97 -1.23 10.16
CA TYR A 177 -11.88 -0.29 9.92
C TYR A 177 -12.09 0.96 10.78
N THR A 178 -11.02 1.72 11.03
CA THR A 178 -11.10 2.98 11.77
C THR A 178 -10.45 4.10 10.94
N LEU A 179 -11.28 4.89 10.27
CA LEU A 179 -10.91 6.05 9.46
C LEU A 179 -11.34 7.34 10.15
N PHE A 180 -10.58 8.42 9.96
CA PHE A 180 -10.83 9.73 10.56
C PHE A 180 -11.00 10.80 9.49
N HIS A 181 -12.03 11.63 9.64
CA HIS A 181 -12.23 12.83 8.83
C HIS A 181 -12.74 13.97 9.73
N GLY A 182 -11.89 14.97 9.92
CA GLY A 182 -12.04 15.97 10.98
C GLY A 182 -12.08 15.30 12.36
N LYS A 183 -13.19 15.51 13.08
CA LYS A 183 -13.46 14.94 14.41
C LYS A 183 -14.31 13.67 14.34
N SER A 184 -14.72 13.24 13.15
CA SER A 184 -15.60 12.09 12.94
C SER A 184 -14.81 10.82 12.65
N VAL A 185 -15.32 9.70 13.19
CA VAL A 185 -14.77 8.35 12.99
C VAL A 185 -15.71 7.56 12.07
N HIS A 186 -15.14 6.87 11.08
CA HIS A 186 -15.87 6.12 10.07
C HIS A 186 -15.38 4.67 9.99
N SER A 187 -16.31 3.75 9.76
CA SER A 187 -16.03 2.32 9.63
C SER A 187 -15.93 1.83 8.18
N SER A 188 -16.27 2.68 7.21
CA SER A 188 -16.34 2.35 5.80
C SER A 188 -16.14 3.57 4.90
N GLY A 189 -15.89 3.31 3.63
CA GLY A 189 -15.52 4.27 2.61
C GLY A 189 -14.04 4.59 2.64
N ALA A 190 -13.69 5.81 2.23
CA ALA A 190 -12.31 6.28 2.20
C ALA A 190 -12.21 7.75 2.59
N VAL A 191 -11.04 8.14 3.06
CA VAL A 191 -10.68 9.52 3.40
C VAL A 191 -9.35 9.85 2.72
N GLY A 192 -9.16 11.08 2.25
CA GLY A 192 -7.94 11.39 1.51
C GLY A 192 -7.73 12.85 1.17
N LEU A 193 -6.60 13.13 0.53
CA LEU A 193 -6.14 14.44 0.15
C LEU A 193 -5.94 14.48 -1.37
N CYS A 194 -6.54 15.46 -2.03
CA CYS A 194 -6.14 15.87 -3.37
C CYS A 194 -5.06 16.96 -3.22
N LEU A 195 -3.86 16.69 -3.72
CA LEU A 195 -2.70 17.56 -3.64
C LEU A 195 -2.55 18.32 -4.96
N SER A 196 -2.49 19.64 -4.87
CA SER A 196 -2.19 20.56 -5.97
C SER A 196 -0.77 21.07 -5.80
N SER A 197 0.22 20.27 -6.19
CA SER A 197 1.63 20.67 -6.08
C SER A 197 2.10 21.37 -7.35
N PRO A 198 2.83 22.51 -7.25
CA PRO A 198 3.49 23.10 -8.42
C PRO A 198 4.59 22.18 -8.98
N THR A 199 5.21 21.37 -8.12
CA THR A 199 6.20 20.36 -8.49
C THR A 199 5.58 18.97 -8.40
N ARG A 200 5.57 18.23 -9.50
CA ARG A 200 5.06 16.85 -9.49
C ARG A 200 5.97 15.98 -8.62
N PRO A 201 5.41 15.18 -7.69
CA PRO A 201 6.22 14.23 -6.95
C PRO A 201 6.83 13.20 -7.88
N ARG A 202 7.97 12.67 -7.47
CA ARG A 202 8.48 11.41 -8.01
C ARG A 202 7.80 10.25 -7.30
N GLY A 203 7.20 9.34 -8.07
CA GLY A 203 6.73 8.05 -7.55
C GLY A 203 7.85 7.02 -7.61
N ARG A 204 8.07 6.28 -6.52
CA ARG A 204 9.10 5.23 -6.46
C ARG A 204 8.56 3.97 -5.81
N LEU A 205 8.75 2.84 -6.49
CA LEU A 205 8.48 1.51 -5.94
C LEU A 205 9.78 0.96 -5.34
N SER A 206 9.74 0.58 -4.07
CA SER A 206 10.80 -0.16 -3.39
C SER A 206 10.30 -1.57 -3.11
N LEU A 207 11.12 -2.57 -3.48
CA LEU A 207 10.81 -3.97 -3.24
C LEU A 207 11.85 -4.55 -2.28
N PRO A 208 11.48 -5.49 -1.40
CA PRO A 208 12.42 -6.32 -0.68
C PRO A 208 13.40 -7.02 -1.64
N LYS A 209 14.46 -7.58 -1.06
CA LYS A 209 15.39 -8.42 -1.82
C LYS A 209 14.63 -9.58 -2.44
N THR A 210 14.48 -9.53 -3.75
CA THR A 210 13.80 -10.54 -4.55
C THR A 210 14.80 -11.23 -5.46
N GLN A 211 14.61 -12.52 -5.71
CA GLN A 211 15.43 -13.30 -6.63
C GLN A 211 14.62 -13.62 -7.89
N ALA A 212 15.14 -13.21 -9.05
CA ALA A 212 14.57 -13.62 -10.32
C ALA A 212 14.74 -15.14 -10.53
N LEU A 213 13.65 -15.82 -10.88
CA LEU A 213 13.64 -17.26 -11.14
C LEU A 213 13.77 -17.60 -12.63
N THR A 214 13.31 -16.70 -13.50
CA THR A 214 13.31 -16.90 -14.96
C THR A 214 13.91 -15.71 -15.67
N GLU A 215 14.25 -15.88 -16.94
CA GLU A 215 14.39 -14.75 -17.86
C GLU A 215 13.04 -14.04 -18.07
N PRO A 216 13.02 -12.82 -18.62
CA PRO A 216 11.80 -12.14 -19.00
C PRO A 216 10.96 -12.95 -20.00
N LEU A 217 9.69 -13.14 -19.68
CA LEU A 217 8.67 -13.82 -20.47
C LEU A 217 7.65 -12.81 -21.00
N VAL A 218 6.83 -13.21 -21.98
CA VAL A 218 5.75 -12.39 -22.54
C VAL A 218 4.42 -13.06 -22.26
N VAL A 219 3.44 -12.29 -21.78
CA VAL A 219 2.06 -12.78 -21.64
C VAL A 219 1.44 -12.97 -23.01
N THR A 220 1.08 -14.20 -23.37
CA THR A 220 0.50 -14.54 -24.67
C THR A 220 -1.01 -14.75 -24.60
N GLN A 221 -1.53 -15.28 -23.49
CA GLN A 221 -2.97 -15.45 -23.25
C GLN A 221 -3.33 -15.31 -21.77
N MET A 222 -4.39 -14.54 -21.49
CA MET A 222 -4.94 -14.30 -20.15
C MET A 222 -6.45 -14.13 -20.22
N GLU A 223 -7.14 -14.32 -19.10
CA GLU A 223 -8.56 -14.00 -18.88
C GLU A 223 -8.80 -13.70 -17.39
N GLY A 224 -9.39 -12.56 -17.07
CA GLY A 224 -9.54 -12.12 -15.69
C GLY A 224 -8.18 -12.12 -14.97
N ASN A 225 -8.11 -12.79 -13.81
CA ASN A 225 -6.89 -12.94 -13.02
C ASN A 225 -6.06 -14.19 -13.37
N LEU A 226 -6.41 -14.90 -14.45
CA LEU A 226 -5.74 -16.13 -14.89
C LEU A 226 -4.83 -15.86 -16.10
N ILE A 227 -3.63 -16.44 -16.04
CA ILE A 227 -2.68 -16.51 -17.14
C ILE A 227 -2.70 -17.93 -17.69
N TYR A 228 -3.01 -18.09 -18.97
CA TYR A 228 -3.03 -19.38 -19.65
C TYR A 228 -1.69 -19.71 -20.31
N THR A 229 -1.03 -18.70 -20.89
CA THR A 229 0.24 -18.91 -21.58
C THR A 229 1.21 -17.75 -21.37
N LEU A 230 2.49 -18.11 -21.17
CA LEU A 230 3.64 -17.23 -21.22
C LEU A 230 4.59 -17.75 -22.30
N ASN A 231 4.95 -16.90 -23.29
CA ASN A 231 5.66 -17.32 -24.49
C ASN A 231 5.03 -18.54 -25.18
N ASP A 232 3.69 -18.59 -25.23
CA ASP A 232 2.91 -19.72 -25.77
C ASP A 232 3.10 -21.07 -25.03
N VAL A 233 3.65 -21.03 -23.80
CA VAL A 233 3.90 -22.19 -22.96
C VAL A 233 3.11 -22.09 -21.64
N ASN A 234 2.82 -23.26 -21.06
CA ASN A 234 2.16 -23.41 -19.75
C ASN A 234 2.95 -22.69 -18.63
N PRO A 235 2.40 -21.62 -18.02
CA PRO A 235 3.09 -20.81 -17.01
C PRO A 235 3.42 -21.57 -15.73
N THR A 236 2.54 -22.46 -15.29
CA THR A 236 2.75 -23.24 -14.05
C THR A 236 3.90 -24.21 -14.19
N ARG A 237 4.02 -24.87 -15.36
CA ARG A 237 5.18 -25.73 -15.64
C ARG A 237 6.48 -24.92 -15.77
N LEU A 238 6.42 -23.72 -16.35
CA LEU A 238 7.58 -22.83 -16.39
C LEU A 238 8.07 -22.47 -14.98
N LEU A 239 7.16 -22.04 -14.10
CA LEU A 239 7.48 -21.72 -12.71
C LEU A 239 8.05 -22.93 -11.97
N LEU A 240 7.41 -24.09 -12.03
CA LEU A 240 7.90 -25.32 -11.39
C LEU A 240 9.28 -25.72 -11.90
N SER A 241 9.50 -25.65 -13.23
CA SER A 241 10.81 -25.95 -13.82
C SER A 241 11.89 -24.97 -13.35
N ALA A 242 11.54 -23.71 -13.12
CA ALA A 242 12.45 -22.68 -12.62
C ALA A 242 12.81 -22.92 -11.15
N ILE A 243 11.83 -23.30 -10.32
CA ILE A 243 12.04 -23.70 -8.93
C ILE A 243 12.97 -24.91 -8.87
N GLU A 244 12.69 -25.97 -9.64
CA GLU A 244 13.53 -27.16 -9.68
C GLU A 244 14.96 -26.87 -10.13
N ARG A 245 15.15 -26.03 -11.13
CA ARG A 245 16.47 -25.67 -11.66
C ARG A 245 17.30 -24.93 -10.62
N ASN A 246 16.68 -23.98 -9.90
CA ASN A 246 17.33 -23.26 -8.81
C ASN A 246 17.67 -24.20 -7.64
N ASN A 247 16.82 -25.17 -7.33
CA ASN A 247 17.10 -26.16 -6.28
C ASN A 247 18.20 -27.17 -6.66
N LYS A 248 18.29 -27.61 -7.92
CA LYS A 248 19.30 -28.59 -8.39
C LYS A 248 20.72 -28.01 -8.47
N GLY A 249 20.87 -26.70 -8.61
CA GLY A 249 22.16 -26.01 -8.67
C GLY A 249 22.84 -25.80 -7.32
N SER A 250 22.17 -26.11 -6.21
CA SER A 250 22.67 -25.87 -4.86
C SER A 250 23.20 -27.17 -4.24
N PRO A 251 24.51 -27.29 -3.94
CA PRO A 251 25.04 -28.45 -3.23
C PRO A 251 24.36 -28.54 -1.84
N HIS A 252 24.12 -29.78 -1.39
CA HIS A 252 23.36 -30.08 -0.18
C HIS A 252 23.90 -29.27 1.01
N GLY A 253 23.05 -28.42 1.62
CA GLY A 253 23.36 -27.74 2.89
C GLY A 253 23.43 -26.20 2.88
N ARG A 254 23.04 -25.49 1.82
CA ARG A 254 22.96 -24.00 1.84
C ARG A 254 21.55 -23.49 2.20
N LYS A 255 21.49 -22.35 2.89
CA LYS A 255 20.32 -21.62 3.43
C LYS A 255 19.24 -21.17 2.42
N ASP A 256 19.44 -21.40 1.11
CA ASP A 256 18.61 -20.85 0.02
C ASP A 256 17.81 -21.94 -0.71
N TRP A 257 17.34 -22.96 0.02
CA TRP A 257 16.42 -23.95 -0.55
C TRP A 257 15.04 -23.30 -0.69
N ILE A 258 14.42 -23.42 -1.86
CA ILE A 258 13.05 -22.94 -2.05
C ILE A 258 12.11 -23.88 -1.28
N THR A 259 11.48 -23.35 -0.24
CA THR A 259 10.60 -24.10 0.66
C THR A 259 9.15 -24.09 0.16
N LYS A 260 8.28 -24.88 0.81
CA LYS A 260 6.82 -24.79 0.58
C LYS A 260 6.20 -23.50 1.14
N ASP A 261 6.90 -22.84 2.06
CA ASP A 261 6.43 -21.63 2.75
C ASP A 261 6.89 -20.36 2.03
N ASP A 262 7.68 -20.50 0.97
CA ASP A 262 8.12 -19.38 0.15
C ASP A 262 7.00 -18.87 -0.74
N GLN A 263 6.97 -17.56 -0.93
CA GLN A 263 6.01 -16.93 -1.81
C GLN A 263 6.62 -16.57 -3.16
N PHE A 264 5.79 -16.70 -4.18
CA PHE A 264 6.17 -16.43 -5.56
C PHE A 264 5.37 -15.26 -6.10
N TYR A 265 6.07 -14.44 -6.87
CA TYR A 265 5.53 -13.21 -7.40
C TYR A 265 5.77 -13.14 -8.91
N LEU A 266 4.90 -12.43 -9.61
CA LEU A 266 5.04 -12.09 -11.01
C LEU A 266 5.24 -10.59 -11.14
N GLY A 267 6.44 -10.17 -11.53
CA GLY A 267 6.77 -8.77 -11.77
C GLY A 267 6.55 -8.38 -13.22
N VAL A 268 5.85 -7.29 -13.49
CA VAL A 268 5.75 -6.67 -14.82
C VAL A 268 6.95 -5.76 -15.01
N LEU A 269 7.68 -5.98 -16.11
CA LEU A 269 8.90 -5.25 -16.40
C LEU A 269 8.62 -4.06 -17.33
N ARG A 270 9.16 -2.91 -16.95
CA ARG A 270 9.34 -1.77 -17.84
C ARG A 270 10.75 -1.83 -18.41
N GLN A 271 10.87 -1.58 -19.72
CA GLN A 271 12.19 -1.36 -20.30
C GLN A 271 12.66 0.05 -19.94
N ALA A 272 13.71 0.14 -19.12
CA ALA A 272 14.42 1.37 -18.84
C ALA A 272 15.91 1.10 -19.08
N ASP A 273 16.54 1.83 -20.00
CA ASP A 273 17.99 1.79 -20.23
C ASP A 273 18.61 0.39 -20.43
N GLY A 274 17.87 -0.53 -21.08
CA GLY A 274 18.32 -1.89 -21.38
C GLY A 274 18.20 -2.88 -20.21
N LEU A 275 17.88 -2.42 -18.99
CA LEU A 275 17.59 -3.25 -17.83
C LEU A 275 16.07 -3.28 -17.59
N GLY A 276 15.53 -4.44 -17.19
CA GLY A 276 14.11 -4.57 -16.84
C GLY A 276 13.87 -4.06 -15.43
N GLU A 277 13.23 -2.90 -15.27
CA GLU A 277 12.79 -2.40 -13.96
C GLU A 277 11.40 -2.94 -13.65
N ILE A 278 11.16 -3.39 -12.43
CA ILE A 278 9.85 -3.89 -12.01
C ILE A 278 8.91 -2.69 -11.82
N GLN A 279 7.85 -2.63 -12.61
CA GLN A 279 6.84 -1.58 -12.54
C GLN A 279 5.66 -1.95 -11.62
N GLN A 280 5.34 -3.24 -11.57
CA GLN A 280 4.20 -3.78 -10.84
C GLN A 280 4.51 -5.21 -10.41
N VAL A 281 3.97 -5.63 -9.27
CA VAL A 281 4.15 -6.97 -8.74
C VAL A 281 2.82 -7.59 -8.39
N TYR A 282 2.64 -8.85 -8.77
CA TYR A 282 1.47 -9.66 -8.45
C TYR A 282 1.89 -10.84 -7.59
N HIS A 283 1.14 -11.10 -6.52
CA HIS A 283 1.29 -12.34 -5.76
C HIS A 283 0.64 -13.49 -6.53
N ILE A 284 1.33 -14.62 -6.63
CA ILE A 284 0.82 -15.82 -7.30
C ILE A 284 0.03 -16.64 -6.26
N THR A 285 -1.27 -16.77 -6.46
CA THR A 285 -2.15 -17.42 -5.47
C THR A 285 -2.33 -18.91 -5.71
N SER A 286 -2.23 -19.34 -6.97
CA SER A 286 -2.37 -20.75 -7.33
C SER A 286 -1.86 -21.02 -8.74
N GLY A 287 -1.61 -22.28 -9.04
CA GLY A 287 -1.34 -22.76 -10.39
C GLY A 287 -1.70 -24.22 -10.55
N ASP A 288 -2.25 -24.57 -11.71
CA ASP A 288 -2.59 -25.95 -12.06
C ASP A 288 -1.65 -26.44 -13.17
N PRO A 289 -0.70 -27.37 -12.89
CA PRO A 289 0.23 -27.89 -13.90
C PRO A 289 -0.45 -28.70 -15.00
N SER A 290 -1.63 -29.27 -14.71
CA SER A 290 -2.43 -30.11 -15.61
C SER A 290 -3.27 -29.26 -16.57
N ARG A 291 -3.98 -28.26 -16.03
CA ARG A 291 -4.77 -27.30 -16.81
C ARG A 291 -3.93 -26.19 -17.45
N GLY A 292 -2.72 -25.98 -16.94
CA GLY A 292 -1.78 -24.97 -17.41
C GLY A 292 -2.20 -23.54 -17.14
N THR A 293 -2.90 -23.30 -16.04
CA THR A 293 -3.33 -21.96 -15.63
C THR A 293 -2.55 -21.53 -14.39
N LEU A 294 -2.23 -20.23 -14.34
CA LEU A 294 -1.62 -19.57 -13.19
C LEU A 294 -2.52 -18.42 -12.77
N ALA A 295 -2.89 -18.35 -11.49
CA ALA A 295 -3.72 -17.29 -10.94
C ALA A 295 -2.87 -16.28 -10.16
N VAL A 296 -3.23 -15.00 -10.28
CA VAL A 296 -2.63 -13.91 -9.52
C VAL A 296 -3.63 -13.22 -8.58
N GLU A 297 -3.12 -12.60 -7.53
CA GLU A 297 -3.88 -11.81 -6.55
C GLU A 297 -4.20 -10.41 -7.11
N SER A 298 -5.10 -10.37 -8.09
CA SER A 298 -5.63 -9.13 -8.66
C SER A 298 -6.95 -9.43 -9.35
N GLU A 299 -7.68 -8.41 -9.77
CA GLU A 299 -8.84 -8.58 -10.64
C GLU A 299 -8.44 -8.99 -12.06
N HIS A 300 -7.30 -8.47 -12.52
CA HIS A 300 -6.79 -8.68 -13.86
C HIS A 300 -5.32 -9.08 -13.81
N ALA A 301 -4.98 -10.13 -14.54
CA ALA A 301 -3.61 -10.49 -14.83
C ALA A 301 -2.93 -9.40 -15.66
N PRO A 302 -1.58 -9.38 -15.75
CA PRO A 302 -0.90 -8.46 -16.66
C PRO A 302 -1.44 -8.59 -18.08
N ALA A 303 -1.63 -7.45 -18.76
CA ALA A 303 -2.21 -7.41 -20.10
C ALA A 303 -1.41 -8.28 -21.09
N LYS A 304 -2.10 -8.81 -22.11
CA LYS A 304 -1.44 -9.52 -23.23
C LYS A 304 -0.31 -8.66 -23.80
N SER A 305 0.79 -9.31 -24.16
CA SER A 305 2.04 -8.72 -24.64
C SER A 305 2.89 -7.99 -23.58
N SER A 306 2.47 -7.98 -22.31
CA SER A 306 3.31 -7.48 -21.21
C SER A 306 4.53 -8.37 -21.01
N ARG A 307 5.68 -7.75 -20.72
CA ARG A 307 6.89 -8.47 -20.31
C ARG A 307 6.83 -8.71 -18.81
N VAL A 308 7.00 -9.96 -18.40
CA VAL A 308 6.86 -10.39 -17.01
C VAL A 308 8.01 -11.30 -16.60
N GLN A 309 8.27 -11.42 -15.31
CA GLN A 309 9.32 -12.28 -14.78
C GLN A 309 8.88 -12.86 -13.44
N PHE A 310 9.20 -14.13 -13.21
CA PHE A 310 8.95 -14.77 -11.93
C PHE A 310 10.00 -14.38 -10.91
N PHE A 311 9.54 -14.02 -9.72
CA PHE A 311 10.36 -13.68 -8.58
C PHE A 311 10.04 -14.58 -7.40
N HIS A 312 11.07 -14.87 -6.63
CA HIS A 312 11.01 -15.55 -5.35
C HIS A 312 11.39 -14.56 -4.26
N VAL A 313 10.63 -14.63 -3.16
CA VAL A 313 10.97 -13.94 -1.92
C VAL A 313 11.13 -15.02 -0.85
N PRO A 314 12.34 -15.19 -0.27
CA PRO A 314 12.54 -16.17 0.80
C PRO A 314 11.61 -15.90 1.98
N ALA A 315 11.05 -16.94 2.60
CA ALA A 315 10.15 -16.80 3.75
C ALA A 315 10.72 -15.92 4.88
N THR A 316 12.04 -15.96 5.11
CA THR A 316 12.72 -15.11 6.10
C THR A 316 12.65 -13.62 5.76
N SER A 317 12.63 -13.25 4.47
CA SER A 317 12.51 -11.86 4.04
C SER A 317 11.05 -11.36 4.10
N ILE A 318 10.09 -12.28 4.07
CA ILE A 318 8.66 -12.00 4.20
C ILE A 318 8.27 -11.84 5.66
N SER A 319 8.81 -12.69 6.55
CA SER A 319 8.47 -12.68 7.98
C SER A 319 9.11 -11.51 8.73
N THR A 320 10.29 -11.06 8.32
CA THR A 320 10.96 -9.89 8.92
C THR A 320 11.42 -8.87 7.86
N PRO A 321 10.49 -8.21 7.16
CA PRO A 321 10.86 -7.20 6.18
C PRO A 321 11.45 -5.98 6.90
N ASP A 322 12.63 -5.54 6.49
CA ASP A 322 13.30 -4.37 7.05
C ASP A 322 12.94 -3.10 6.25
N VAL A 323 11.74 -2.58 6.50
CA VAL A 323 11.26 -1.35 5.84
C VAL A 323 11.89 -0.11 6.47
N LEU A 324 12.14 -0.10 7.77
CA LEU A 324 12.65 1.10 8.45
C LEU A 324 14.05 1.48 7.99
N SER A 325 14.95 0.52 7.77
CA SER A 325 16.32 0.84 7.36
C SER A 325 16.40 1.57 6.02
N HIS A 326 15.44 1.32 5.12
CA HIS A 326 15.31 2.02 3.85
C HIS A 326 15.06 3.53 4.03
N PHE A 327 14.35 3.92 5.09
CA PHE A 327 14.00 5.31 5.35
C PHE A 327 14.92 6.00 6.36
N THR A 328 15.60 5.26 7.25
CA THR A 328 16.59 5.84 8.17
C THR A 328 17.91 6.18 7.46
N SER A 329 18.27 5.45 6.41
CA SER A 329 19.54 5.64 5.68
C SER A 329 19.51 6.79 4.67
N SER A 330 18.33 7.35 4.39
CA SER A 330 18.10 8.39 3.37
C SER A 330 18.39 9.80 3.89
N ALA A 331 19.60 10.04 4.41
CA ALA A 331 20.02 11.35 4.93
C ALA A 331 20.54 12.33 3.86
N ALA A 332 20.57 11.93 2.58
CA ALA A 332 21.30 12.66 1.54
C ALA A 332 20.47 13.69 0.75
N GLU A 333 19.14 13.58 0.70
CA GLU A 333 18.30 14.47 -0.12
C GLU A 333 17.28 15.22 0.73
N LYS A 334 17.20 16.56 0.57
CA LYS A 334 16.19 17.41 1.22
C LYS A 334 14.82 17.20 0.55
N MET A 335 14.23 16.03 0.74
CA MET A 335 12.93 15.66 0.19
C MET A 335 11.95 15.28 1.29
N PHE A 336 10.72 15.75 1.14
CA PHE A 336 9.58 15.17 1.85
C PHE A 336 9.18 13.86 1.19
N THR A 337 9.03 12.82 1.99
CA THR A 337 8.66 11.48 1.52
C THR A 337 7.36 11.03 2.17
N LEU A 338 6.35 10.71 1.37
CA LEU A 338 5.13 10.05 1.82
C LEU A 338 5.09 8.64 1.25
N ALA A 339 5.15 7.64 2.11
CA ALA A 339 5.26 6.24 1.72
C ALA A 339 4.22 5.37 2.42
N PHE A 340 3.71 4.40 1.67
CA PHE A 340 2.94 3.28 2.20
C PHE A 340 3.66 1.97 1.96
N SER A 341 3.62 1.08 2.94
CA SER A 341 4.27 -0.23 2.92
C SER A 341 3.24 -1.37 3.10
N ALA A 342 3.50 -2.51 2.46
CA ALA A 342 2.76 -3.73 2.73
C ALA A 342 3.39 -4.45 3.93
N ALA A 343 2.55 -4.77 4.92
CA ALA A 343 2.90 -5.59 6.06
C ALA A 343 2.44 -7.04 5.84
N PRO A 344 3.07 -8.03 6.51
CA PRO A 344 2.58 -9.41 6.50
C PRO A 344 1.15 -9.51 7.05
N SER A 345 0.33 -10.41 6.50
CA SER A 345 -1.05 -10.66 6.94
C SER A 345 -1.16 -11.59 8.15
N ASP A 346 -0.19 -12.50 8.32
CA ASP A 346 -0.23 -13.58 9.31
C ASP A 346 0.56 -13.19 10.57
N GLU A 347 -0.13 -12.56 11.51
CA GLU A 347 0.35 -12.45 12.90
C GLU A 347 -0.12 -13.68 13.70
N THR A 348 0.52 -14.84 13.51
CA THR A 348 0.47 -15.92 14.50
C THR A 348 1.83 -16.36 15.05
N ASP A 349 2.94 -15.77 14.62
CA ASP A 349 4.21 -16.02 15.30
C ASP A 349 4.56 -14.92 16.28
N THR A 350 4.11 -15.16 17.51
CA THR A 350 4.78 -14.82 18.79
C THR A 350 6.22 -15.33 18.86
N THR A 351 7.01 -15.23 17.79
CA THR A 351 8.45 -15.14 17.96
C THR A 351 8.72 -13.68 18.22
N LEU A 352 8.84 -13.35 19.51
CA LEU A 352 9.56 -12.18 19.99
C LEU A 352 10.98 -12.28 19.41
N SER A 353 11.15 -11.95 18.13
CA SER A 353 12.46 -11.81 17.55
C SER A 353 13.11 -10.68 18.32
N GLN A 354 14.15 -11.06 19.05
CA GLN A 354 14.95 -10.26 19.96
C GLN A 354 15.59 -9.06 19.23
N ALA A 355 14.79 -8.07 18.85
CA ALA A 355 15.17 -6.68 18.92
C ALA A 355 15.01 -6.22 20.39
N GLU A 356 15.65 -7.00 21.27
CA GLU A 356 16.11 -6.56 22.57
C GLU A 356 17.22 -5.54 22.27
N ASN A 357 17.18 -4.35 22.90
CA ASN A 357 18.25 -3.34 22.97
C ASN A 357 18.17 -2.06 22.12
N ALA A 358 17.09 -1.76 21.38
CA ALA A 358 16.85 -0.37 20.98
C ALA A 358 16.00 0.34 22.04
N GLU A 359 16.60 0.67 23.18
CA GLU A 359 16.02 1.62 24.14
C GLU A 359 16.04 3.01 23.49
N GLY A 360 15.02 3.33 22.69
CA GLY A 360 14.95 4.64 22.06
C GLY A 360 13.78 4.79 21.12
N MET A 361 13.36 6.04 20.95
CA MET A 361 12.41 6.43 19.93
C MET A 361 13.14 6.68 18.61
N ILE A 362 12.70 6.02 17.56
CA ILE A 362 13.18 6.29 16.20
C ILE A 362 12.30 7.40 15.62
N VAL A 363 12.95 8.41 15.04
CA VAL A 363 12.28 9.51 14.34
C VAL A 363 12.73 9.52 12.89
N LEU A 364 11.80 9.28 11.97
CA LEU A 364 12.02 9.49 10.54
C LEU A 364 11.67 10.94 10.23
N GLU A 365 12.71 11.76 10.07
CA GLU A 365 12.57 13.17 9.66
C GLU A 365 12.13 13.27 8.21
N ASP A 366 11.32 14.30 7.92
CA ASP A 366 10.77 14.60 6.60
C ASP A 366 10.04 13.41 5.91
N THR A 367 9.60 12.42 6.70
CA THR A 367 9.03 11.16 6.20
C THR A 367 7.72 10.81 6.88
N PHE A 368 6.67 10.61 6.09
CA PHE A 368 5.44 9.94 6.49
C PHE A 368 5.50 8.49 5.99
N LEU A 369 5.50 7.52 6.90
CA LEU A 369 5.52 6.09 6.58
C LEU A 369 4.39 5.38 7.30
N ALA A 370 3.48 4.74 6.57
CA ALA A 370 2.44 3.90 7.15
C ALA A 370 2.44 2.52 6.49
N ALA A 371 1.98 1.50 7.22
CA ALA A 371 1.92 0.14 6.71
C ALA A 371 0.50 -0.41 6.70
N SER A 372 0.28 -1.43 5.87
CA SER A 372 -1.01 -2.12 5.76
C SER A 372 -0.82 -3.60 5.55
N GLU A 373 -1.49 -4.41 6.37
CA GLU A 373 -1.65 -5.85 6.15
C GLU A 373 -2.63 -6.17 5.02
N ASN A 374 -3.46 -5.19 4.65
CA ASN A 374 -4.45 -5.32 3.58
C ASN A 374 -3.94 -4.80 2.23
N GLY A 375 -2.71 -4.28 2.16
CA GLY A 375 -2.04 -3.81 0.94
C GLY A 375 -2.21 -2.31 0.63
N LEU A 376 -1.47 -1.88 -0.38
CA LEU A 376 -1.44 -0.51 -0.90
C LEU A 376 -1.93 -0.45 -2.33
N ILE A 377 -2.60 0.64 -2.70
CA ILE A 377 -3.07 0.93 -4.05
C ILE A 377 -2.13 1.92 -4.72
N VAL A 378 -1.69 1.61 -5.94
CA VAL A 378 -0.73 2.41 -6.69
C VAL A 378 -1.25 2.65 -8.11
N ASP A 379 -1.46 3.92 -8.48
CA ASP A 379 -1.66 4.37 -9.87
C ASP A 379 -0.62 5.47 -10.14
N PRO A 380 0.56 5.13 -10.68
CA PRO A 380 1.60 6.10 -10.94
C PRO A 380 1.19 6.98 -12.13
N SER A 381 1.38 8.30 -12.00
CA SER A 381 1.15 9.19 -13.14
C SER A 381 2.11 8.84 -14.29
N VAL A 382 1.59 8.90 -15.51
CA VAL A 382 2.38 8.72 -16.73
C VAL A 382 2.80 10.10 -17.24
N PRO A 383 4.09 10.33 -17.52
CA PRO A 383 4.54 11.57 -18.14
C PRO A 383 3.80 11.85 -19.46
N VAL A 384 3.46 13.13 -19.68
CA VAL A 384 2.81 13.59 -20.91
C VAL A 384 3.71 13.24 -22.11
N GLY A 385 3.19 12.44 -23.06
CA GLY A 385 3.92 11.95 -24.23
C GLY A 385 4.22 10.45 -24.25
N MET A 386 4.03 9.72 -23.14
CA MET A 386 4.14 8.25 -23.06
C MET A 386 2.78 7.56 -22.80
N GLN A 387 1.69 8.14 -23.31
CA GLN A 387 0.31 7.71 -23.02
C GLN A 387 -0.04 6.29 -23.49
N GLU A 388 0.72 5.69 -24.41
CA GLU A 388 0.39 4.39 -25.01
C GLU A 388 0.44 3.19 -24.04
N ARG A 389 0.96 3.36 -22.82
CA ARG A 389 1.05 2.29 -21.81
C ARG A 389 0.74 2.78 -20.40
N ARG A 390 -0.45 3.36 -20.20
CA ARG A 390 -0.95 3.59 -18.85
C ARG A 390 -1.13 2.24 -18.16
N VAL A 391 -0.48 2.07 -17.01
CA VAL A 391 -0.74 0.93 -16.13
C VAL A 391 -1.90 1.31 -15.25
N ASP A 392 -2.92 0.46 -15.23
CA ASP A 392 -4.07 0.65 -14.37
C ASP A 392 -3.65 0.61 -12.90
N GLY A 393 -4.43 1.30 -12.06
CA GLY A 393 -4.22 1.26 -10.62
C GLY A 393 -4.22 -0.17 -10.12
N TRP A 394 -3.23 -0.54 -9.31
CA TRP A 394 -3.05 -1.91 -8.85
C TRP A 394 -2.83 -1.98 -7.34
N LYS A 395 -3.10 -3.16 -6.78
CA LYS A 395 -2.92 -3.45 -5.36
C LYS A 395 -1.63 -4.23 -5.15
N CYS A 396 -0.74 -3.73 -4.28
CA CYS A 396 0.44 -4.45 -3.83
C CYS A 396 0.21 -5.01 -2.42
N THR A 397 0.35 -6.33 -2.28
CA THR A 397 0.27 -7.06 -1.01
C THR A 397 1.61 -7.68 -0.60
N MET A 398 2.66 -7.51 -1.40
CA MET A 398 3.97 -8.14 -1.15
C MET A 398 4.63 -7.55 0.11
N PRO A 399 4.81 -8.32 1.20
CA PRO A 399 5.35 -7.79 2.45
C PRO A 399 6.73 -7.15 2.27
N GLY A 400 6.95 -6.00 2.91
CA GLY A 400 8.19 -5.23 2.79
C GLY A 400 8.27 -4.34 1.55
N SER A 401 7.36 -4.49 0.58
CA SER A 401 7.26 -3.52 -0.50
C SER A 401 6.78 -2.17 0.04
N ALA A 402 7.23 -1.10 -0.60
CA ALA A 402 6.78 0.25 -0.31
C ALA A 402 6.66 1.08 -1.59
N PHE A 403 5.68 1.97 -1.63
CA PHE A 403 5.58 2.99 -2.68
C PHE A 403 5.65 4.38 -2.04
N SER A 404 6.58 5.21 -2.51
CA SER A 404 6.78 6.58 -2.03
C SER A 404 6.40 7.62 -3.08
N LEU A 405 5.87 8.74 -2.60
CA LEU A 405 5.81 10.02 -3.28
C LEU A 405 6.84 10.95 -2.66
N GLU A 406 7.74 11.47 -3.48
CA GLU A 406 8.88 12.28 -3.04
C GLU A 406 8.79 13.69 -3.65
N TRP A 407 8.88 14.72 -2.80
CA TRP A 407 8.89 16.12 -3.21
C TRP A 407 10.12 16.83 -2.68
N HIS A 408 10.71 17.73 -3.46
CA HIS A 408 11.71 18.65 -2.93
C HIS A 408 11.12 19.55 -1.84
N ARG A 409 11.91 19.78 -0.79
CA ARG A 409 11.59 20.78 0.22
C ARG A 409 11.64 22.17 -0.44
N SER A 410 10.50 22.84 -0.48
CA SER A 410 10.35 24.20 -1.04
C SER A 410 11.01 25.26 -0.19
#